data_AF-A0A4U9D4P7-F1
#
_entry.id   AF-A0A4U9D4P7-F1
#
_cell.length_a   1.000
_cell.length_b   1.000
_cell.length_c   1.000
_cell.angle_alpha   90.00
_cell.angle_beta   90.00
_cell.angle_gamma   90.00
#
_symmetry.space_group_name_H-M   'P 1'
#
loop_
_entity.id
_entity.type
_entity.pdbx_description
1 polymer ?
#
loop_
_entity_poly.entity_id
_entity_poly.type
_entity_poly.pdbx_seq_one_letter_code
_entity_poly.pdbx_strand_id
1 'polypeptide(L)'
;MLIRGSGYRLNVDDPTLYQTLAETTPKAQHIPRTAQDRINFLLIRFLTSAFSLKLEDLADEWFVSRATLQSDMVDVRERFQRYQLTLETRPRHGMKLFGSEVSIRACLTDLPVGACAAGRTAAAGG
;
A
#
# COMPACT_ATOMS: atom_id res chain seq x y z
N MET A 1 -1.56 -35.12 -4.16
CA MET A 1 -2.86 -34.58 -3.73
C MET A 1 -2.67 -34.01 -2.33
N LEU A 2 -2.63 -32.69 -2.17
CA LEU A 2 -2.46 -32.06 -0.85
C LEU A 2 -3.79 -32.13 -0.09
N ILE A 3 -3.83 -32.94 0.97
CA ILE A 3 -5.00 -33.13 1.81
C ILE A 3 -5.03 -31.96 2.81
N ARG A 4 -6.00 -31.05 2.66
CA ARG A 4 -6.25 -29.96 3.61
C ARG A 4 -7.05 -30.52 4.80
N GLY A 5 -6.38 -30.73 5.93
CA GLY A 5 -7.01 -31.27 7.15
C GLY A 5 -6.22 -31.13 8.45
N SER A 6 -4.98 -30.62 8.41
CA SER A 6 -4.19 -30.34 9.61
C SER A 6 -3.92 -28.84 9.70
N GLY A 7 -4.37 -28.22 10.79
CA GLY A 7 -4.09 -26.82 11.07
C GLY A 7 -2.63 -26.58 11.44
N TYR A 8 -2.28 -25.32 11.71
CA TYR A 8 -0.96 -24.93 12.19
C TYR A 8 -1.02 -24.69 13.71
N ARG A 9 0.01 -25.14 14.44
CA ARG A 9 0.20 -24.81 15.86
C ARG A 9 1.54 -24.11 16.02
N LEU A 10 1.53 -22.96 16.68
CA LEU A 10 2.76 -22.29 17.13
C LEU A 10 3.25 -23.00 18.40
N ASN A 11 4.45 -23.59 18.35
CA ASN A 11 5.12 -24.09 19.54
C ASN A 11 6.03 -23.00 20.09
N VAL A 12 5.90 -22.66 21.37
CA VAL A 12 6.74 -21.66 22.03
C VAL A 12 7.75 -22.39 22.90
N ASP A 13 9.00 -22.40 22.46
CA ASP A 13 10.08 -23.10 23.17
C ASP A 13 10.58 -22.30 24.40
N ASP A 14 10.56 -20.96 24.31
CA ASP A 14 10.92 -20.04 25.40
C ASP A 14 9.79 -19.01 25.62
N PRO A 15 9.00 -19.15 26.70
CA PRO A 15 7.91 -18.24 27.02
C PRO A 15 8.37 -16.80 27.27
N THR A 16 9.58 -16.61 27.79
CA THR A 16 10.11 -15.30 28.18
C THR A 16 10.48 -14.49 26.95
N LEU A 17 11.20 -15.12 26.00
CA LEU A 17 11.51 -14.51 24.71
C LEU A 17 10.24 -14.22 23.89
N TYR A 18 9.25 -15.12 23.94
CA TYR A 18 7.97 -14.88 23.28
C TYR A 18 7.23 -13.67 23.89
N GLN A 19 7.22 -13.52 25.21
CA GLN A 19 6.63 -12.34 25.84
C GLN A 19 7.37 -11.05 25.43
N THR A 20 8.70 -11.05 25.44
CA THR A 20 9.48 -9.91 24.96
C THR A 20 9.15 -9.57 23.49
N LEU A 21 9.00 -10.58 22.63
CA LEU A 21 8.61 -10.40 21.23
C LEU A 21 7.18 -9.87 21.08
N ALA A 22 6.25 -10.32 21.93
CA ALA A 22 4.86 -9.85 21.91
C ALA A 22 4.71 -8.40 22.42
N GLU A 23 5.50 -8.03 23.43
CA GLU A 23 5.54 -6.67 23.99
C GLU A 23 6.29 -5.69 23.08
N THR A 24 7.28 -6.18 22.34
CA THR A 24 7.91 -5.45 21.25
C THR A 24 6.88 -5.35 20.13
N THR A 25 5.97 -4.37 20.18
CA THR A 25 5.08 -4.10 19.06
C THR A 25 5.94 -3.51 17.93
N PRO A 26 6.33 -4.26 16.88
CA PRO A 26 6.85 -3.60 15.70
C PRO A 26 5.75 -2.65 15.24
N LYS A 27 6.09 -1.40 14.92
CA LYS A 27 5.17 -0.52 14.21
C LYS A 27 4.63 -1.34 13.05
N ALA A 28 3.33 -1.64 13.05
CA ALA A 28 2.74 -2.51 12.04
C ALA A 28 3.05 -1.87 10.68
N GLN A 29 4.04 -2.41 9.97
CA GLN A 29 4.27 -2.05 8.59
C GLN A 29 3.03 -2.56 7.88
N HIS A 30 2.19 -1.63 7.44
CA HIS A 30 0.88 -1.93 6.88
C HIS A 30 1.06 -2.45 5.45
N ILE A 31 1.66 -3.63 5.34
CA ILE A 31 1.91 -4.31 4.06
C ILE A 31 0.55 -4.78 3.54
N PRO A 32 0.06 -4.25 2.40
CA PRO A 32 -1.22 -4.63 1.85
C PRO A 32 -1.21 -6.11 1.46
N ARG A 33 -2.14 -6.88 2.03
CA ARG A 33 -2.18 -8.35 1.88
C ARG A 33 -3.13 -8.80 0.78
N THR A 34 -4.16 -8.01 0.47
CA THR A 34 -5.09 -8.30 -0.62
C THR A 34 -4.86 -7.38 -1.82
N ALA A 35 -5.38 -7.78 -2.98
CA ALA A 35 -5.35 -6.91 -4.18
C ALA A 35 -6.10 -5.60 -3.95
N GLN A 36 -7.25 -5.67 -3.28
CA GLN A 36 -8.03 -4.48 -2.93
C GLN A 36 -7.26 -3.54 -1.99
N ASP A 37 -6.53 -4.08 -1.01
CA ASP A 37 -5.66 -3.24 -0.17
C ASP A 37 -4.58 -2.56 -1.00
N ARG A 38 -3.89 -3.30 -1.88
CA ARG A 38 -2.83 -2.73 -2.74
C ARG A 38 -3.37 -1.60 -3.62
N ILE A 39 -4.53 -1.81 -4.24
CA ILE A 39 -5.20 -0.79 -5.07
C ILE A 39 -5.52 0.45 -4.22
N ASN A 40 -6.14 0.28 -3.06
CA ASN A 40 -6.48 1.41 -2.18
C ASN A 40 -5.24 2.16 -1.69
N PHE A 41 -4.17 1.44 -1.33
CA PHE A 41 -2.90 2.03 -0.96
C PHE A 41 -2.29 2.80 -2.13
N LEU A 42 -2.26 2.25 -3.34
CA LEU A 42 -1.76 2.94 -4.53
C LEU A 42 -2.56 4.22 -4.81
N LEU A 43 -3.88 4.18 -4.71
CA LEU A 43 -4.74 5.35 -4.90
C LEU A 43 -4.35 6.47 -3.92
N ILE A 44 -4.29 6.16 -2.62
CA ILE A 44 -3.91 7.13 -1.59
C ILE A 44 -2.49 7.66 -1.84
N ARG A 45 -1.53 6.78 -2.14
CA ARG A 45 -0.13 7.17 -2.37
C ARG A 45 0.01 8.11 -3.56
N PHE A 46 -0.67 7.86 -4.66
CA PHE A 46 -0.64 8.76 -5.82
C PHE A 46 -1.36 10.10 -5.57
N LEU A 47 -2.47 10.09 -4.84
CA LEU A 47 -3.22 11.32 -4.53
C LEU A 47 -2.51 12.22 -3.51
N THR A 48 -1.67 11.65 -2.65
CA THR A 48 -0.99 12.37 -1.55
C THR A 48 0.50 12.63 -1.79
N SER A 49 1.10 12.00 -2.80
CA SER A 49 2.52 12.18 -3.10
C SER A 49 2.80 13.45 -3.89
N ALA A 50 3.74 14.26 -3.42
CA ALA A 50 4.29 15.39 -4.18
C ALA A 50 5.23 14.92 -5.32
N PHE A 51 5.79 13.71 -5.19
CA PHE A 51 6.84 13.17 -6.07
C PHE A 51 6.35 11.97 -6.88
N SER A 52 7.07 11.65 -7.96
CA SER A 52 6.84 10.45 -8.75
C SER A 52 7.13 9.20 -7.94
N LEU A 53 6.32 8.15 -8.13
CA LEU A 53 6.45 6.85 -7.46
C LEU A 53 6.94 5.79 -8.44
N LYS A 54 7.90 4.96 -8.04
CA LYS A 54 8.30 3.79 -8.82
C LYS A 54 7.55 2.57 -8.29
N LEU A 55 6.94 1.82 -9.20
CA LEU A 55 6.28 0.56 -8.84
C LEU A 55 7.27 -0.50 -8.38
N GLU A 56 8.53 -0.43 -8.81
CA GLU A 56 9.58 -1.37 -8.38
C GLU A 56 9.87 -1.20 -6.89
N ASP A 57 10.08 0.04 -6.44
CA ASP A 57 10.28 0.36 -5.02
C ASP A 57 9.10 -0.13 -4.16
N LEU A 58 7.86 0.06 -4.64
CA LEU A 58 6.65 -0.43 -3.95
C LEU A 58 6.52 -1.97 -3.99
N ALA A 59 6.96 -2.61 -5.07
CA ALA A 59 6.97 -4.07 -5.19
C ALA A 59 7.90 -4.67 -4.14
N ASP A 60 9.10 -4.09 -4.00
CA ASP A 60 10.10 -4.50 -3.04
C ASP A 60 9.62 -4.24 -1.60
N GLU A 61 9.03 -3.07 -1.33
CA GLU A 61 8.45 -2.72 -0.01
C GLU A 61 7.33 -3.67 0.41
N TRP A 62 6.47 -4.08 -0.52
CA TRP A 62 5.31 -4.92 -0.24
C TRP A 62 5.56 -6.41 -0.45
N PHE A 63 6.78 -6.80 -0.82
CA PHE A 63 7.18 -8.18 -1.11
C PHE A 63 6.28 -8.86 -2.15
N VAL A 64 5.91 -8.13 -3.20
CA VAL A 64 5.11 -8.63 -4.33
C VAL A 64 5.88 -8.54 -5.64
N SER A 65 5.47 -9.32 -6.64
CA SER A 65 6.12 -9.24 -7.95
C SER A 65 5.74 -7.96 -8.69
N ARG A 66 6.63 -7.46 -9.55
CA ARG A 66 6.32 -6.35 -10.47
C ARG A 66 5.09 -6.64 -11.33
N ALA A 67 4.91 -7.89 -11.77
CA ALA A 67 3.75 -8.30 -12.55
C ALA A 67 2.44 -8.16 -11.76
N THR A 68 2.47 -8.47 -10.46
CA THR A 68 1.33 -8.29 -9.56
C THR A 68 0.91 -6.83 -9.49
N LEU A 69 1.85 -5.92 -9.21
CA LEU A 69 1.52 -4.49 -9.16
C LEU A 69 1.08 -3.95 -10.52
N GLN A 70 1.69 -4.41 -11.62
CA GLN A 70 1.24 -4.00 -12.96
C GLN A 70 -0.20 -4.43 -13.25
N SER A 71 -0.63 -5.59 -12.76
CA SER A 71 -2.03 -6.02 -12.83
C SER A 71 -2.93 -5.10 -12.00
N ASP A 72 -2.55 -4.78 -10.77
CA ASP A 72 -3.32 -3.88 -9.91
C ASP A 72 -3.45 -2.46 -10.51
N MET A 73 -2.45 -2.02 -11.29
CA MET A 73 -2.47 -0.70 -11.94
C MET A 73 -3.56 -0.53 -12.99
N VAL A 74 -4.14 -1.62 -13.51
CA VAL A 74 -5.30 -1.53 -14.42
C VAL A 74 -6.48 -0.90 -13.68
N ASP A 75 -6.81 -1.41 -12.50
CA ASP A 75 -7.90 -0.91 -11.66
C ASP A 75 -7.61 0.50 -11.13
N VAL A 76 -6.35 0.78 -10.74
CA VAL A 76 -5.93 2.11 -10.28
C VAL A 76 -6.13 3.17 -11.37
N ARG A 77 -5.75 2.87 -12.62
CA ARG A 77 -5.93 3.79 -13.74
C ARG A 77 -7.41 4.03 -14.04
N GLU A 78 -8.22 2.97 -14.04
CA GLU A 78 -9.66 3.09 -14.26
C GLU A 78 -10.32 3.99 -13.21
N ARG A 79 -9.95 3.83 -11.93
CA ARG A 79 -10.44 4.66 -10.83
C ARG A 79 -10.11 6.13 -11.03
N PHE A 80 -8.88 6.44 -11.44
CA PHE A 80 -8.45 7.82 -11.69
C PHE A 80 -9.14 8.46 -12.91
N GLN A 81 -9.38 7.68 -13.97
CA GLN A 81 -10.07 8.17 -15.16
C GLN A 81 -11.47 8.72 -14.87
N ARG A 82 -12.19 8.15 -13.89
CA ARG A 82 -13.52 8.63 -13.46
C ARG A 82 -13.51 10.08 -12.96
N TYR A 83 -12.37 10.55 -12.47
CA TYR A 83 -12.16 11.92 -11.98
C TYR A 83 -11.35 12.78 -12.95
N GLN A 84 -11.11 12.29 -14.18
CA GLN A 84 -10.25 12.95 -15.17
C GLN A 84 -8.80 13.11 -14.69
N LEU A 85 -8.35 12.19 -13.84
CA LEU A 85 -6.97 12.11 -13.37
C LEU A 85 -6.19 11.12 -14.24
N THR A 86 -4.96 11.48 -14.59
CA THR A 86 -4.11 10.66 -15.48
C THR A 86 -2.77 10.36 -14.82
N LEU A 87 -2.33 9.11 -14.93
CA LEU A 87 -1.00 8.68 -14.51
C LEU A 87 -0.04 8.69 -15.69
N GLU A 88 0.90 9.63 -15.67
CA GLU A 88 1.99 9.66 -16.65
C GLU A 88 3.21 8.90 -16.12
N THR A 89 3.84 8.11 -16.99
CA THR A 89 5.10 7.43 -16.67
C THR A 89 6.26 8.20 -17.27
N ARG A 90 7.22 8.58 -16.42
CA ARG A 90 8.46 9.23 -16.83
C ARG A 90 9.59 8.20 -16.77
N PRO A 91 10.29 7.93 -17.89
CA PRO A 91 11.42 6.99 -17.89
C PRO A 91 12.41 7.33 -16.78
N ARG A 92 12.87 6.31 -16.03
CA ARG A 92 13.79 6.42 -14.87
C ARG A 92 13.27 7.17 -13.63
N HIS A 93 12.14 7.86 -13.72
CA HIS A 93 11.61 8.69 -12.64
C HIS A 93 10.34 8.11 -11.99
N GLY A 94 9.67 7.15 -12.64
CA GLY A 94 8.46 6.52 -12.13
C GLY A 94 7.19 7.17 -12.68
N MET A 95 6.08 7.02 -11.95
CA MET A 95 4.76 7.48 -12.34
C MET A 95 4.30 8.64 -11.46
N LYS A 96 3.60 9.61 -12.05
CA LYS A 96 3.01 10.73 -11.31
C LYS A 96 1.58 10.98 -11.77
N LEU A 97 0.73 11.35 -10.82
CA LEU A 97 -0.66 11.69 -11.06
C LEU A 97 -0.79 13.16 -11.49
N PHE A 98 -1.63 13.39 -12.50
CA PHE A 98 -1.91 14.71 -13.05
C PHE A 98 -3.42 14.93 -13.17
N GLY A 99 -3.83 16.18 -12.98
CA GLY A 99 -5.21 16.64 -13.10
C GLY A 99 -5.46 17.87 -12.23
N SER A 100 -6.72 18.32 -12.18
CA SER A 100 -7.09 19.48 -11.37
C SER A 100 -7.06 19.16 -9.88
N GLU A 101 -6.77 20.16 -9.05
CA GLU A 101 -6.81 20.03 -7.58
C GLU A 101 -8.21 19.61 -7.10
N VAL A 102 -9.25 20.13 -7.74
CA VAL A 102 -10.65 19.78 -7.45
C VAL A 102 -10.92 18.30 -7.73
N SER A 103 -10.41 17.77 -8.85
CA SER A 103 -10.50 16.34 -9.19
C SER A 103 -9.77 15.46 -8.17
N ILE A 104 -8.60 15.88 -7.71
CA ILE A 104 -7.83 15.17 -6.67
C ILE A 104 -8.62 15.14 -5.36
N ARG A 105 -9.17 16.29 -4.94
CA ARG A 105 -9.98 16.40 -3.71
C ARG A 105 -11.27 15.57 -3.78
N ALA A 106 -11.95 15.58 -4.92
CA ALA A 106 -13.13 14.75 -5.15
C ALA A 106 -12.78 13.26 -5.03
N CYS A 107 -11.71 12.82 -5.70
CA CYS A 107 -11.25 11.44 -5.64
C CYS A 107 -10.89 11.01 -4.20
N LEU A 108 -10.17 11.86 -3.46
CA LEU A 108 -9.82 11.59 -2.05
C LEU A 108 -11.05 11.46 -1.14
N THR A 109 -12.10 12.24 -1.38
CA THR A 109 -13.32 12.27 -0.56
C THR A 109 -14.14 10.99 -0.72
N ASP A 110 -14.13 10.40 -1.92
CA ASP A 110 -14.87 9.18 -2.24
C ASP A 110 -14.13 7.89 -1.84
N LEU A 111 -12.90 7.99 -1.33
CA LEU A 111 -12.16 6.81 -0.86
C LEU A 111 -12.77 6.25 0.44
N PRO A 112 -12.85 4.93 0.59
CA PRO A 112 -13.33 4.31 1.83
C PRO A 112 -12.42 4.70 3.00
N VAL A 113 -12.99 5.34 4.02
CA VAL A 113 -12.31 5.98 5.17
C VAL A 113 -11.51 5.01 6.06
N GLY A 114 -11.48 3.70 5.76
CA GLY A 114 -10.76 2.68 6.54
C GLY A 114 -9.26 2.51 6.27
N ALA A 115 -8.70 3.13 5.21
CA ALA A 115 -7.30 2.92 4.83
C ALA A 115 -6.31 3.96 5.41
N CYS A 116 -6.82 5.00 6.09
CA CYS A 116 -6.05 6.16 6.51
C CYS A 116 -5.75 6.15 8.03
N ALA A 117 -5.09 5.12 8.52
CA ALA A 117 -4.54 5.08 9.90
C ALA A 117 -3.01 4.87 9.96
N ALA A 118 -2.29 4.92 8.82
CA ALA A 118 -0.86 4.68 8.78
C ALA A 118 -0.12 5.79 8.01
N GLY A 119 0.49 6.74 8.73
CA GLY A 119 1.38 7.72 8.11
C GLY A 119 1.67 8.99 8.91
N ARG A 120 0.88 9.31 9.94
CA ARG A 120 1.17 10.49 10.80
C ARG A 120 1.93 10.05 12.04
N THR A 121 3.27 10.03 11.96
CA THR A 121 4.21 10.30 13.07
C THR A 121 5.67 10.10 12.61
N ALA A 122 6.22 11.12 11.93
CA ALA A 122 7.66 11.41 11.89
C ALA A 122 7.90 12.82 11.33
N ALA A 123 7.51 13.84 12.08
CA ALA A 123 8.00 15.22 11.90
C ALA A 123 7.86 15.97 13.22
N ALA A 124 8.73 15.64 14.19
CA ALA A 124 9.06 16.49 15.32
C ALA A 124 10.36 15.93 15.95
N GLY A 125 11.45 16.69 15.88
CA GLY A 125 12.72 16.38 16.55
C GLY A 125 13.94 16.69 15.69
N GLY A 126 14.41 17.94 15.80
CA GLY A 126 15.60 18.48 15.16
C GLY A 126 15.59 19.99 15.23
#